data_AF-A0A6C0B719-F1
#
_entry.id   AF-A0A6C0B719-F1
#
_cell.length_a   1.000
_cell.length_b   1.000
_cell.length_c   1.000
_cell.angle_alpha   90.00
_cell.angle_beta   90.00
_cell.angle_gamma   90.00
#
_symmetry.space_group_name_H-M   'P 1'
#
loop_
_entity.id
_entity.type
_entity.pdbx_description
1 polymer ?
#
loop_
_entity_poly.entity_id
_entity_poly.type
_entity_poly.pdbx_seq_one_letter_code
_entity_poly.pdbx_strand_id
1 'polypeptide(L)'
;MSCLACKNKSSLDRCEKKALSTPAGGSFLYCGTHMRSKKIKQWITKHPGVLQRVIRIQSIIRGILARVPIRLAGIGVLKRSLCHNDDEIVTLEGKSEVHPHDYFSIEEGGKVYWFDQRSMIQWSQKELEIRNPYTRTILSKDDTRRLRKIWTFRQKNGMQLYHPGQQSSLSLIERRDNRWLRIAQIVREIGYDLHHEHFISLDIPQLAVFINGLTEDTRWKYFESHDPNLHRYHMWLKNIRNVVYTYGSTTQLSSDVACVLLAIMYEIRDLDDFVFLIYGSYHRANDMVFIEG
;
A
#
# COMPACT_ATOMS: atom_id res chain seq x y z
N MET A 1 5.37 15.82 -22.43
CA MET A 1 6.69 16.27 -21.90
C MET A 1 7.25 17.40 -22.76
N SER A 2 8.15 18.25 -22.24
CA SER A 2 8.84 19.27 -23.04
C SER A 2 10.07 18.69 -23.76
N CYS A 3 10.41 19.25 -24.92
CA CYS A 3 11.52 18.78 -25.75
C CYS A 3 12.85 18.78 -24.99
N LEU A 4 13.67 17.73 -25.20
CA LEU A 4 14.98 17.56 -24.55
C LEU A 4 16.16 18.22 -25.30
N ALA A 5 15.89 18.92 -26.40
CA ALA A 5 16.92 19.63 -27.17
C ALA A 5 17.10 21.07 -26.69
N CYS A 6 18.26 21.67 -27.00
CA CYS A 6 18.45 23.11 -26.91
C CYS A 6 17.51 23.86 -27.88
N LYS A 7 17.18 25.12 -27.60
CA LYS A 7 16.26 25.94 -28.41
C LYS A 7 16.72 26.07 -29.87
N ASN A 8 18.01 26.26 -30.09
CA ASN A 8 18.63 26.34 -31.42
C ASN A 8 20.13 25.95 -31.34
N LYS A 9 20.89 26.17 -32.42
CA LYS A 9 22.31 25.81 -32.49
C LYS A 9 23.22 26.66 -31.60
N SER A 10 22.86 27.90 -31.27
CA SER A 10 23.68 28.86 -30.51
C SER A 10 23.26 28.99 -29.04
N SER A 11 22.00 28.71 -28.72
CA SER A 11 21.44 28.80 -27.37
C SER A 11 21.72 27.54 -26.55
N LEU A 12 21.95 27.74 -25.25
CA LEU A 12 22.02 26.69 -24.24
C LEU A 12 20.65 26.43 -23.58
N ASP A 13 19.64 27.27 -23.84
CA ASP A 13 18.34 27.14 -23.19
C ASP A 13 17.57 25.93 -23.72
N ARG A 14 16.73 25.36 -22.86
CA ARG A 14 15.88 24.23 -23.23
C ARG A 14 14.80 24.68 -24.22
N CYS A 15 14.54 23.86 -25.23
CA CYS A 15 13.43 24.10 -26.14
C CYS A 15 12.09 24.04 -25.39
N GLU A 16 11.32 25.13 -25.48
CA GLU A 16 10.02 25.28 -24.83
C GLU A 16 8.90 24.46 -25.49
N LYS A 17 9.11 23.99 -26.74
CA LYS A 17 8.12 23.21 -27.47
C LYS A 17 7.87 21.86 -26.79
N LYS A 18 6.61 21.44 -26.76
CA LYS A 18 6.24 20.09 -26.32
C LYS A 18 6.85 19.05 -27.25
N ALA A 19 7.34 17.96 -26.67
CA ALA A 19 7.76 16.80 -27.43
C ALA A 19 6.54 16.13 -28.06
N LEU A 20 6.73 15.48 -29.21
CA LEU A 20 5.62 14.81 -29.89
C LEU A 20 5.03 13.70 -29.02
N SER A 21 3.72 13.52 -29.08
CA SER A 21 3.02 12.38 -28.48
C SER A 21 2.89 11.25 -29.50
N THR A 22 2.96 10.01 -29.03
CA THR A 22 2.59 8.84 -29.84
C THR A 22 1.08 8.63 -29.79
N PRO A 23 0.49 7.99 -30.81
CA PRO A 23 -0.94 7.62 -30.80
C PRO A 23 -1.33 6.73 -29.60
N ALA A 24 -0.36 5.97 -29.06
CA ALA A 24 -0.52 5.10 -27.89
C ALA A 24 -0.31 5.84 -26.54
N GLY A 25 -0.34 7.18 -26.51
CA GLY A 25 -0.22 7.96 -25.26
C GLY A 25 1.21 8.14 -24.72
N GLY A 26 2.22 7.63 -25.42
CA GLY A 26 3.64 7.87 -25.12
C GLY A 26 4.11 9.26 -25.58
N SER A 27 5.31 9.68 -25.18
CA SER A 27 5.90 10.95 -25.63
C SER A 27 7.32 10.70 -26.16
N PHE A 28 7.58 11.15 -27.39
CA PHE A 28 8.92 11.20 -27.97
C PHE A 28 9.82 12.14 -27.16
N LEU A 29 11.14 12.04 -27.36
CA LEU A 29 12.13 12.86 -26.66
C LEU A 29 12.19 14.31 -27.19
N TYR A 30 11.77 14.52 -28.44
CA TYR A 30 11.92 15.80 -29.14
C TYR A 30 10.63 16.30 -29.79
N CYS A 31 10.55 17.60 -30.04
CA CYS A 31 9.46 18.19 -30.82
C CYS A 31 9.65 17.89 -32.33
N GLY A 32 8.62 18.07 -33.13
CA GLY A 32 8.68 17.77 -34.57
C GLY A 32 9.75 18.56 -35.34
N THR A 33 10.12 19.76 -34.87
CA THR A 33 11.24 20.52 -35.46
C THR A 33 12.57 19.84 -35.19
N HIS A 34 12.81 19.39 -33.95
CA HIS A 34 14.08 18.78 -33.57
C HIS A 34 14.22 17.34 -34.08
N MET A 35 13.13 16.56 -34.17
CA MET A 35 13.18 15.23 -34.79
C MET A 35 13.61 15.26 -36.26
N ARG A 36 13.26 16.33 -36.99
CA ARG A 36 13.66 16.54 -38.39
C ARG A 36 15.03 17.18 -38.55
N SER A 37 15.69 17.56 -37.46
CA SER A 37 17.02 18.16 -37.52
C SER A 37 18.08 17.09 -37.74
N LYS A 38 18.98 17.30 -38.72
CA LYS A 38 20.13 16.42 -38.98
C LYS A 38 21.07 16.29 -37.77
N LYS A 39 21.14 17.33 -36.92
CA LYS A 39 21.96 17.35 -35.71
C LYS A 39 21.15 17.92 -34.55
N ILE A 40 20.93 17.12 -33.51
CA ILE A 40 20.19 17.52 -32.31
C ILE A 40 21.20 17.75 -31.19
N LYS A 41 21.25 18.98 -30.66
CA LYS A 41 21.98 19.29 -29.43
C LYS A 41 21.08 18.96 -28.24
N GLN A 42 21.41 17.91 -27.50
CA GLN A 42 20.69 17.58 -26.27
C GLN A 42 21.01 18.61 -25.19
N TRP A 43 19.97 19.12 -24.54
CA TRP A 43 20.09 20.14 -23.51
C TRP A 43 20.91 19.66 -22.31
N ILE A 44 20.71 18.40 -21.91
CA ILE A 44 21.35 17.83 -20.72
C ILE A 44 22.86 17.65 -20.90
N THR A 45 23.32 17.33 -22.12
CA THR A 45 24.76 17.22 -22.47
C THR A 45 25.48 18.57 -22.38
N LYS A 46 24.74 19.68 -22.53
CA LYS A 46 25.27 21.04 -22.38
C LYS A 46 25.19 21.59 -20.97
N HIS A 47 24.52 20.87 -20.05
CA HIS A 47 24.42 21.23 -18.63
C HIS A 47 24.91 20.06 -17.76
N PRO A 48 26.20 19.68 -17.84
CA PRO A 48 26.73 18.53 -17.11
C PRO A 48 26.53 18.65 -15.59
N GLY A 49 26.57 19.86 -15.03
CA GLY A 49 26.27 20.09 -13.61
C GLY A 49 24.83 19.75 -13.21
N VAL A 50 23.85 19.99 -14.10
CA VAL A 50 22.45 19.59 -13.87
C VAL A 50 22.32 18.07 -13.95
N LEU A 51 22.93 17.45 -14.96
CA LEU A 51 22.95 15.99 -15.09
C LEU A 51 23.55 15.32 -13.85
N GLN A 52 24.70 15.79 -13.37
CA GLN A 52 25.35 15.28 -12.16
C GLN A 52 24.44 15.40 -10.93
N ARG A 53 23.75 16.54 -10.75
CA ARG A 53 22.78 16.72 -9.65
C ARG A 53 21.61 15.74 -9.78
N VAL A 54 21.06 15.56 -10.98
CA VAL A 54 19.98 14.59 -11.23
C VAL A 54 20.42 13.16 -10.90
N ILE A 55 21.61 12.75 -11.35
CA ILE A 55 22.19 11.44 -11.05
C ILE A 55 22.37 11.28 -9.53
N ARG A 56 22.85 12.32 -8.84
CA ARG A 56 23.00 12.31 -7.38
C ARG A 56 21.65 12.14 -6.68
N ILE A 57 20.64 12.90 -7.06
CA ILE A 57 19.28 12.77 -6.51
C ILE A 57 18.74 11.34 -6.75
N GLN A 58 18.86 10.83 -7.97
CA GLN A 58 18.43 9.46 -8.30
C GLN A 58 19.18 8.41 -7.47
N SER A 59 20.49 8.59 -7.23
CA SER A 59 21.28 7.67 -6.40
C SER A 59 20.79 7.65 -4.94
N ILE A 60 20.42 8.82 -4.40
CA ILE A 60 19.85 8.95 -3.06
C ILE A 60 18.50 8.22 -2.99
N ILE A 61 17.61 8.46 -3.95
CA ILE A 61 16.29 7.83 -4.01
C ILE A 61 16.43 6.31 -4.12
N ARG A 62 17.25 5.80 -5.06
CA ARG A 62 17.51 4.36 -5.19
C ARG A 62 18.08 3.76 -3.90
N GLY A 63 19.00 4.47 -3.26
CA GLY A 63 19.55 4.06 -1.97
C GLY A 63 18.50 4.04 -0.85
N ILE A 64 17.54 4.95 -0.84
CA ILE A 64 16.40 4.92 0.10
C ILE A 64 15.51 3.71 -0.20
N LEU A 65 15.12 3.51 -1.46
CA LEU A 65 14.26 2.40 -1.88
C LEU A 65 14.87 1.04 -1.56
N ALA A 66 16.19 0.87 -1.67
CA ALA A 66 16.87 -0.36 -1.26
C ALA A 66 16.90 -0.54 0.27
N ARG A 67 17.14 0.52 1.04
CA ARG A 67 17.33 0.42 2.50
C ARG A 67 16.03 0.33 3.29
N VAL A 68 14.94 0.91 2.81
CA VAL A 68 13.63 0.88 3.50
C VAL A 68 13.15 -0.54 3.79
N PRO A 69 13.02 -1.47 2.81
CA PRO A 69 12.56 -2.83 3.09
C PRO A 69 13.52 -3.58 4.01
N ILE A 70 14.83 -3.38 3.88
CA ILE A 70 15.85 -4.01 4.74
C ILE A 70 15.70 -3.55 6.19
N ARG A 71 15.44 -2.25 6.43
CA ARG A 71 15.18 -1.73 7.78
C ARG A 71 13.88 -2.30 8.38
N LEU A 72 12.84 -2.42 7.55
CA LEU A 72 11.56 -3.00 7.98
C LEU A 72 11.66 -4.51 8.26
N ALA A 73 12.56 -5.22 7.57
CA ALA A 73 12.78 -6.65 7.72
C ALA A 73 13.30 -7.06 9.11
N GLY A 74 13.86 -6.14 9.90
CA GLY A 74 14.41 -6.45 11.22
C GLY A 74 15.85 -6.96 11.17
N ILE A 75 16.41 -7.33 12.33
CA ILE A 75 17.85 -7.56 12.49
C ILE A 75 18.37 -8.80 11.75
N GLY A 76 17.53 -9.83 11.58
CA GLY A 76 17.93 -11.11 11.00
C GLY A 76 18.39 -11.01 9.54
N VAL A 77 17.93 -9.99 8.80
CA VAL A 77 18.33 -9.80 7.40
C VAL A 77 19.83 -9.49 7.25
N LEU A 78 20.40 -8.72 8.18
CA LEU A 78 21.81 -8.34 8.18
C LEU A 78 22.66 -9.28 9.05
N LYS A 79 22.05 -9.96 10.03
CA LYS A 79 22.73 -10.82 10.98
C LYS A 79 22.08 -12.21 11.04
N ARG A 80 22.14 -12.93 9.92
CA ARG A 80 21.53 -14.27 9.76
C ARG A 80 22.04 -15.30 10.76
N SER A 81 23.27 -15.13 11.26
CA SER A 81 23.85 -15.98 12.30
C SER A 81 23.14 -15.88 13.64
N LEU A 82 22.40 -14.80 13.91
CA LEU A 82 21.60 -14.64 15.13
C LEU A 82 20.24 -15.32 15.03
N CYS A 83 19.83 -15.73 13.82
CA CYS A 83 18.54 -16.36 13.61
C CYS A 83 18.53 -17.79 14.17
N HIS A 84 17.50 -18.07 14.97
CA HIS A 84 17.34 -19.31 15.72
C HIS A 84 16.89 -20.49 14.85
N ASN A 85 16.00 -20.25 13.90
CA ASN A 85 15.60 -21.25 12.91
C ASN A 85 16.56 -21.25 11.72
N ASP A 86 16.83 -22.43 11.15
CA ASP A 86 17.75 -22.60 10.02
C ASP A 86 17.05 -22.52 8.67
N ASP A 87 15.84 -23.08 8.57
CA ASP A 87 15.09 -23.19 7.32
C ASP A 87 13.78 -22.38 7.35
N GLU A 88 13.33 -21.96 6.17
CA GLU A 88 12.05 -21.29 5.95
C GLU A 88 10.87 -22.29 5.97
N ILE A 89 9.71 -21.88 6.48
CA ILE A 89 8.59 -22.80 6.76
C ILE A 89 7.91 -23.33 5.49
N VAL A 90 7.89 -22.53 4.43
CA VAL A 90 7.16 -22.80 3.19
C VAL A 90 8.10 -23.29 2.09
N THR A 91 9.23 -22.60 1.87
CA THR A 91 10.18 -22.94 0.80
C THR A 91 11.22 -23.96 1.23
N LEU A 92 11.41 -24.16 2.54
CA LEU A 92 12.48 -24.99 3.12
C LEU A 92 13.90 -24.50 2.74
N GLU A 93 14.01 -23.26 2.25
CA GLU A 93 15.30 -22.65 1.92
C GLU A 93 16.05 -22.30 3.20
N GLY A 94 17.37 -22.48 3.17
CA GLY A 94 18.22 -22.14 4.30
C GLY A 94 18.33 -20.63 4.48
N LYS A 95 18.61 -20.19 5.72
CA LYS A 95 18.74 -18.76 6.05
C LYS A 95 19.78 -18.01 5.22
N SER A 96 20.79 -18.68 4.66
CA SER A 96 21.81 -18.10 3.77
C SER A 96 21.37 -17.96 2.30
N GLU A 97 20.31 -18.65 1.89
CA GLU A 97 19.88 -18.74 0.49
C GLU A 97 18.85 -17.66 0.14
N VAL A 98 17.98 -17.31 1.11
CA VAL A 98 16.92 -16.33 0.89
C VAL A 98 17.48 -14.94 0.61
N HIS A 99 16.89 -14.26 -0.38
CA HIS A 99 17.33 -12.92 -0.77
C HIS A 99 17.02 -11.88 0.32
N PRO A 100 17.90 -10.89 0.60
CA PRO A 100 17.67 -9.89 1.65
C PRO A 100 16.36 -9.10 1.51
N HIS A 101 15.88 -8.86 0.27
CA HIS A 101 14.60 -8.19 0.03
C HIS A 101 13.37 -9.06 0.25
N ASP A 102 13.54 -10.36 0.44
CA ASP A 102 12.47 -11.30 0.77
C ASP A 102 12.58 -11.77 2.23
N TYR A 103 13.50 -11.22 3.03
CA TYR A 103 13.70 -11.60 4.42
C TYR A 103 12.79 -10.80 5.36
N PHE A 104 12.27 -11.44 6.40
CA PHE A 104 11.60 -10.79 7.53
C PHE A 104 12.02 -11.48 8.83
N SER A 105 12.18 -10.71 9.90
CA SER A 105 12.59 -11.22 11.19
C SER A 105 11.94 -10.46 12.33
N ILE A 106 11.70 -11.17 13.42
CA ILE A 106 11.16 -10.67 14.68
C ILE A 106 12.04 -11.15 15.83
N GLU A 107 12.05 -10.39 16.92
CA GLU A 107 12.73 -10.77 18.14
C GLU A 107 11.68 -11.15 19.19
N GLU A 108 11.82 -12.35 19.74
CA GLU A 108 10.87 -12.92 20.70
C GLU A 108 11.63 -13.73 21.75
N GLY A 109 11.43 -13.42 23.02
CA GLY A 109 12.08 -14.16 24.12
C GLY A 109 13.61 -14.17 24.04
N GLY A 110 14.22 -13.09 23.54
CA GLY A 110 15.68 -12.99 23.34
C GLY A 110 16.22 -13.80 22.16
N LYS A 111 15.36 -14.38 21.33
CA LYS A 111 15.72 -15.11 20.11
C LYS A 111 15.22 -14.36 18.88
N VAL A 112 15.99 -14.44 17.79
CA VAL A 112 15.58 -13.89 16.49
C VAL A 112 15.00 -15.01 15.64
N TYR A 113 13.75 -14.86 15.21
CA TYR A 113 13.12 -15.76 14.26
C TYR A 113 13.04 -15.08 12.89
N TRP A 114 13.28 -15.85 11.83
CA TRP A 114 13.24 -15.33 10.48
C TRP A 114 12.30 -16.12 9.57
N PHE A 115 11.87 -15.44 8.52
CA PHE A 115 10.89 -15.93 7.56
C PHE A 115 11.09 -15.28 6.19
N ASP A 116 10.54 -15.90 5.15
CA ASP A 116 10.29 -15.18 3.90
C ASP A 116 9.10 -14.20 4.09
N GLN A 117 9.22 -13.00 3.55
CA GLN A 117 8.18 -11.97 3.59
C GLN A 117 6.87 -12.45 2.98
N ARG A 118 6.93 -13.21 1.87
CA ARG A 118 5.75 -13.76 1.19
C ARG A 118 5.04 -14.77 2.08
N SER A 119 5.80 -15.66 2.71
CA SER A 119 5.27 -16.63 3.68
C SER A 119 4.59 -15.93 4.84
N MET A 120 5.23 -14.93 5.45
CA MET A 120 4.62 -14.19 6.58
C MET A 120 3.44 -13.32 6.17
N ILE A 121 3.46 -12.73 4.98
CA ILE A 121 2.31 -12.01 4.42
C ILE A 121 1.13 -12.95 4.26
N GLN A 122 1.32 -14.15 3.72
CA GLN A 122 0.26 -15.14 3.58
C GLN A 122 -0.20 -15.66 4.94
N TRP A 123 0.74 -15.92 5.86
CA TRP A 123 0.44 -16.36 7.21
C TRP A 123 -0.41 -15.36 7.98
N SER A 124 -0.11 -14.07 7.83
CA SER A 124 -0.86 -12.98 8.47
C SER A 124 -2.32 -12.87 7.99
N GLN A 125 -2.70 -13.53 6.89
CA GLN A 125 -4.06 -13.49 6.36
C GLN A 125 -4.96 -14.60 6.92
N LYS A 126 -4.46 -15.45 7.83
CA LYS A 126 -5.23 -16.59 8.37
C LYS A 126 -6.06 -16.22 9.59
N GLU A 127 -5.53 -15.37 10.46
CA GLU A 127 -6.07 -15.10 11.78
C GLU A 127 -6.02 -13.61 12.11
N LEU A 128 -6.91 -13.18 13.02
CA LEU A 128 -6.97 -11.78 13.45
C LEU A 128 -5.76 -11.39 14.30
N GLU A 129 -5.25 -12.32 15.10
CA GLU A 129 -4.00 -12.16 15.83
C GLU A 129 -2.88 -12.84 15.04
N ILE A 130 -1.94 -12.04 14.54
CA ILE A 130 -0.82 -12.59 13.78
C ILE A 130 0.14 -13.24 14.77
N ARG A 131 0.35 -14.55 14.64
CA ARG A 131 1.21 -15.35 15.52
C ARG A 131 2.46 -15.80 14.79
N ASN A 132 3.56 -15.91 15.52
CA ASN A 132 4.79 -16.51 15.04
C ASN A 132 4.49 -17.99 14.68
N PRO A 133 4.74 -18.43 13.45
CA PRO A 133 4.46 -19.80 13.04
C PRO A 133 5.16 -20.88 13.88
N TYR A 134 6.33 -20.59 14.45
CA TYR A 134 7.10 -21.55 15.24
C TYR A 134 6.65 -21.61 16.70
N THR A 135 6.44 -20.45 17.34
CA THR A 135 6.18 -20.37 18.79
C THR A 135 4.70 -20.18 19.13
N ARG A 136 3.86 -19.82 18.14
CA ARG A 136 2.44 -19.43 18.29
C ARG A 136 2.21 -18.17 19.15
N THR A 137 3.28 -17.48 19.55
CA THR A 137 3.21 -16.21 20.28
C THR A 137 2.68 -15.11 19.37
N ILE A 138 1.85 -14.22 19.91
CA ILE A 138 1.31 -13.07 19.18
C ILE A 138 2.44 -12.09 18.86
N LEU A 139 2.51 -11.65 17.61
CA LEU A 139 3.48 -10.64 17.17
C LEU A 139 3.21 -9.31 17.87
N SER A 140 4.28 -8.56 18.15
CA SER A 140 4.13 -7.22 18.67
C SER A 140 3.44 -6.31 17.65
N LYS A 141 2.77 -5.24 18.12
CA LYS A 141 2.16 -4.22 17.26
C LYS A 141 3.17 -3.59 16.30
N ASP A 142 4.43 -3.47 16.70
CA ASP A 142 5.47 -2.95 15.83
C ASP A 142 5.85 -3.94 14.73
N ASP A 143 5.86 -5.25 15.01
CA ASP A 143 6.13 -6.28 14.01
C ASP A 143 5.01 -6.38 12.98
N THR A 144 3.74 -6.32 13.41
CA THR A 144 2.59 -6.28 12.50
C THR A 144 2.61 -5.04 11.62
N ARG A 145 2.99 -3.88 12.19
CA ARG A 145 3.17 -2.62 11.46
C ARG A 145 4.30 -2.71 10.44
N ARG A 146 5.45 -3.31 10.80
CA ARG A 146 6.57 -3.55 9.89
C ARG A 146 6.14 -4.44 8.73
N LEU A 147 5.45 -5.55 9.02
CA LEU A 147 4.92 -6.47 8.01
C LEU A 147 3.94 -5.78 7.05
N ARG A 148 3.02 -4.95 7.57
CA ARG A 148 2.10 -4.14 6.74
C ARG A 148 2.85 -3.17 5.82
N LYS A 149 3.88 -2.49 6.33
CA LYS A 149 4.72 -1.59 5.52
C LYS A 149 5.47 -2.34 4.43
N ILE A 150 5.98 -3.54 4.72
CA ILE A 150 6.60 -4.42 3.72
C ILE A 150 5.59 -4.81 2.64
N TRP A 151 4.39 -5.25 3.02
CA TRP A 151 3.34 -5.58 2.05
C TRP A 151 3.04 -4.41 1.11
N THR A 152 2.88 -3.21 1.68
CA THR A 152 2.60 -1.98 0.91
C THR A 152 3.75 -1.64 -0.02
N PHE A 153 5.00 -1.78 0.47
CA PHE A 153 6.20 -1.56 -0.33
C PHE A 153 6.26 -2.54 -1.51
N ARG A 154 6.02 -3.83 -1.29
CA ARG A 154 6.04 -4.85 -2.34
C ARG A 154 4.99 -4.55 -3.40
N GLN A 155 3.76 -4.24 -2.99
CA GLN A 155 2.66 -3.91 -3.91
C GLN A 155 3.00 -2.69 -4.78
N LYS A 156 3.48 -1.59 -4.17
CA LYS A 156 3.80 -0.35 -4.91
C LYS A 156 4.97 -0.50 -5.88
N ASN A 157 5.88 -1.45 -5.63
CA ASN A 157 7.04 -1.70 -6.48
C ASN A 157 6.86 -2.91 -7.41
N GLY A 158 5.66 -3.47 -7.52
CA GLY A 158 5.38 -4.62 -8.40
C GLY A 158 6.12 -5.90 -8.01
N MET A 159 6.49 -6.04 -6.74
CA MET A 159 7.14 -7.24 -6.22
C MET A 159 6.09 -8.33 -5.94
N GLN A 160 6.50 -9.60 -6.05
CA GLN A 160 5.59 -10.74 -5.80
C GLN A 160 5.12 -10.77 -4.34
N LEU A 161 3.82 -10.88 -4.11
CA LEU A 161 3.24 -10.97 -2.76
C LEU A 161 3.14 -12.41 -2.25
N TYR A 162 3.16 -13.39 -3.15
CA TYR A 162 3.03 -14.82 -2.88
C TYR A 162 4.16 -15.56 -3.57
N HIS A 163 4.49 -16.76 -3.08
CA HIS A 163 5.43 -17.63 -3.77
C HIS A 163 4.87 -18.11 -5.12
N PRO A 164 5.73 -18.43 -6.11
CA PRO A 164 5.29 -19.01 -7.36
C PRO A 164 4.39 -20.24 -7.13
N GLY A 165 3.28 -20.33 -7.85
CA GLY A 165 2.30 -21.42 -7.68
C GLY A 165 1.35 -21.28 -6.49
N GLN A 166 1.57 -20.33 -5.58
CA GLN A 166 0.66 -20.05 -4.44
C GLN A 166 -0.31 -18.89 -4.70
N GLN A 167 -0.47 -18.45 -5.96
CA GLN A 167 -1.45 -17.41 -6.28
C GLN A 167 -2.86 -17.92 -6.03
N SER A 168 -3.51 -17.39 -5.01
CA SER A 168 -4.88 -17.74 -4.67
C SER A 168 -5.86 -17.12 -5.66
N SER A 169 -6.58 -17.94 -6.43
CA SER A 169 -7.81 -17.53 -7.10
C SER A 169 -8.92 -17.37 -6.06
N LEU A 170 -8.86 -16.29 -5.28
CA LEU A 170 -9.82 -16.04 -4.21
C LEU A 170 -11.19 -15.69 -4.82
N SER A 171 -12.22 -16.37 -4.34
CA SER A 171 -13.61 -16.03 -4.58
C SER A 171 -13.91 -14.59 -4.09
N LEU A 172 -15.06 -14.04 -4.49
CA LEU A 172 -15.48 -12.72 -4.01
C LEU A 172 -15.62 -12.68 -2.48
N ILE A 173 -16.16 -13.74 -1.88
CA ILE A 173 -16.36 -13.89 -0.44
C ILE A 173 -15.01 -13.90 0.27
N GLU A 174 -14.08 -14.76 -0.15
CA GLU A 174 -12.75 -14.83 0.47
C GLU A 174 -11.98 -13.52 0.31
N ARG A 175 -12.13 -12.79 -0.81
CA ARG A 175 -11.53 -11.46 -0.97
C ARG A 175 -12.13 -10.44 -0.02
N ARG A 176 -13.45 -10.45 0.16
CA ARG A 176 -14.15 -9.58 1.12
C ARG A 176 -13.64 -9.86 2.54
N ASP A 177 -13.63 -11.12 2.94
CA ASP A 177 -13.31 -11.54 4.30
C ASP A 177 -11.84 -11.24 4.63
N ASN A 178 -10.92 -11.53 3.71
CA ASN A 178 -9.51 -11.17 3.85
C ASN A 178 -9.30 -9.66 3.98
N ARG A 179 -10.08 -8.83 3.28
CA ARG A 179 -9.96 -7.36 3.42
C ARG A 179 -10.46 -6.91 4.79
N TRP A 180 -11.60 -7.40 5.25
CA TRP A 180 -12.12 -7.07 6.58
C TRP A 180 -11.21 -7.57 7.70
N LEU A 181 -10.62 -8.76 7.55
CA LEU A 181 -9.60 -9.28 8.46
C LEU A 181 -8.44 -8.28 8.61
N ARG A 182 -7.91 -7.79 7.48
CA ARG A 182 -6.80 -6.84 7.48
C ARG A 182 -7.19 -5.47 8.04
N ILE A 183 -8.41 -5.00 7.79
CA ILE A 183 -8.95 -3.80 8.41
C ILE A 183 -9.00 -3.98 9.93
N ALA A 184 -9.60 -5.07 10.42
CA ALA A 184 -9.71 -5.38 11.84
C ALA A 184 -8.34 -5.51 12.53
N GLN A 185 -7.35 -6.13 11.87
CA GLN A 185 -5.97 -6.17 12.35
C GLN A 185 -5.38 -4.76 12.55
N ILE A 186 -5.59 -3.85 11.60
CA ILE A 186 -5.11 -2.46 11.72
C ILE A 186 -5.84 -1.72 12.84
N VAL A 187 -7.16 -1.90 12.94
CA VAL A 187 -7.99 -1.30 14.00
C VAL A 187 -7.52 -1.73 15.40
N ARG A 188 -7.22 -3.03 15.58
CA ARG A 188 -6.66 -3.58 16.83
C ARG A 188 -5.23 -3.11 17.11
N GLU A 189 -4.41 -2.90 16.08
CA GLU A 189 -3.08 -2.31 16.24
C GLU A 189 -3.17 -0.93 16.89
N ILE A 190 -4.13 -0.09 16.47
CA ILE A 190 -4.36 1.23 17.06
C ILE A 190 -4.91 1.13 18.48
N GLY A 191 -5.75 0.14 18.77
CA GLY A 191 -6.21 -0.17 20.13
C GLY A 191 -7.71 -0.38 20.28
N TYR A 192 -8.46 -0.39 19.17
CA TYR A 192 -9.89 -0.69 19.20
C TYR A 192 -10.11 -2.18 18.99
N ASP A 193 -10.88 -2.81 19.88
CA ASP A 193 -11.21 -4.23 19.76
C ASP A 193 -12.44 -4.43 18.86
N LEU A 194 -12.19 -4.59 17.56
CA LEU A 194 -13.20 -5.01 16.59
C LEU A 194 -12.80 -6.31 15.91
N HIS A 195 -13.75 -7.23 15.79
CA HIS A 195 -13.61 -8.44 15.01
C HIS A 195 -14.03 -8.18 13.55
N HIS A 196 -13.43 -8.87 12.59
CA HIS A 196 -13.76 -8.67 11.16
C HIS A 196 -15.20 -9.11 10.82
N GLU A 197 -15.70 -10.13 11.51
CA GLU A 197 -17.10 -10.61 11.39
C GLU A 197 -18.12 -9.51 11.68
N HIS A 198 -17.80 -8.55 12.55
CA HIS A 198 -18.66 -7.40 12.83
C HIS A 198 -18.95 -6.57 11.57
N PHE A 199 -17.98 -6.47 10.65
CA PHE A 199 -18.16 -5.76 9.38
C PHE A 199 -18.77 -6.65 8.30
N ILE A 200 -18.48 -7.95 8.34
CA ILE A 200 -19.02 -8.93 7.39
C ILE A 200 -20.54 -9.08 7.59
N SER A 201 -21.01 -8.99 8.84
CA SER A 201 -22.43 -9.14 9.19
C SER A 201 -23.29 -7.93 8.81
N LEU A 202 -22.70 -6.80 8.39
CA LEU A 202 -23.48 -5.62 8.02
C LEU A 202 -24.29 -5.87 6.75
N ASP A 203 -25.59 -5.58 6.80
CA ASP A 203 -26.48 -5.60 5.65
C ASP A 203 -26.37 -4.33 4.79
N ILE A 204 -27.14 -4.24 3.70
CA ILE A 204 -27.08 -3.08 2.79
C ILE A 204 -27.47 -1.77 3.50
N PRO A 205 -28.60 -1.68 4.25
CA PRO A 205 -28.93 -0.50 5.04
C PRO A 205 -27.81 -0.08 6.02
N GLN A 206 -27.26 -1.03 6.77
CA GLN A 206 -26.18 -0.76 7.72
C GLN A 206 -24.90 -0.30 7.01
N LEU A 207 -24.53 -0.93 5.89
CA LEU A 207 -23.39 -0.49 5.07
C LEU A 207 -23.61 0.92 4.49
N ALA A 208 -24.85 1.28 4.15
CA ALA A 208 -25.19 2.62 3.70
C ALA A 208 -25.00 3.66 4.81
N VAL A 209 -25.46 3.38 6.04
CA VAL A 209 -25.24 4.25 7.21
C VAL A 209 -23.74 4.37 7.51
N PHE A 210 -23.03 3.24 7.51
CA PHE A 210 -21.58 3.17 7.74
C PHE A 210 -20.81 4.05 6.75
N ILE A 211 -21.06 3.89 5.45
CA ILE A 211 -20.39 4.68 4.40
C ILE A 211 -20.83 6.14 4.44
N ASN A 212 -22.09 6.43 4.75
CA ASN A 212 -22.55 7.81 4.87
C ASN A 212 -21.86 8.54 6.03
N GLY A 213 -21.76 7.89 7.19
CA GLY A 213 -21.02 8.40 8.35
C GLY A 213 -19.56 8.71 8.01
N LEU A 214 -18.86 7.77 7.37
CA LEU A 214 -17.49 7.98 6.92
C LEU A 214 -17.37 9.10 5.89
N THR A 215 -18.33 9.22 4.98
CA THR A 215 -18.31 10.26 3.94
C THR A 215 -18.45 11.66 4.55
N GLU A 216 -19.32 11.84 5.54
CA GLU A 216 -19.47 13.12 6.23
C GLU A 216 -18.28 13.41 7.14
N ASP A 217 -17.79 12.44 7.91
CA ASP A 217 -16.61 12.64 8.77
C ASP A 217 -15.36 13.01 7.96
N THR A 218 -15.13 12.33 6.83
CA THR A 218 -14.00 12.64 5.94
C THR A 218 -14.16 13.96 5.20
N ARG A 219 -15.41 14.40 4.95
CA ARG A 219 -15.70 15.73 4.39
C ARG A 219 -15.25 16.82 5.35
N TRP A 220 -15.60 16.72 6.63
CA TRP A 220 -15.18 17.67 7.66
C TRP A 220 -13.67 17.65 7.84
N LYS A 221 -13.07 16.47 7.95
CA LYS A 221 -11.62 16.33 8.10
C LYS A 221 -10.84 16.93 6.93
N TYR A 222 -11.36 16.81 5.70
CA TYR A 222 -10.76 17.44 4.52
C TYR A 222 -10.71 18.97 4.64
N PHE A 223 -11.73 19.62 5.24
CA PHE A 223 -11.72 21.07 5.41
C PHE A 223 -10.72 21.55 6.48
N GLU A 224 -10.44 20.73 7.49
CA GLU A 224 -9.51 21.07 8.57
C GLU A 224 -8.05 20.70 8.25
N SER A 225 -7.84 19.65 7.45
CA SER A 225 -6.52 19.07 7.21
C SER A 225 -5.83 19.63 5.96
N HIS A 226 -4.49 19.60 6.00
CA HIS A 226 -3.62 19.93 4.86
C HIS A 226 -3.16 18.68 4.08
N ASP A 227 -3.69 17.48 4.37
CA ASP A 227 -3.33 16.27 3.61
C ASP A 227 -3.92 16.31 2.19
N PRO A 228 -3.08 16.35 1.14
CA PRO A 228 -3.55 16.45 -0.24
C PRO A 228 -4.34 15.22 -0.70
N ASN A 229 -4.22 14.07 -0.03
CA ASN A 229 -4.92 12.85 -0.42
C ASN A 229 -6.30 12.71 0.24
N LEU A 230 -6.62 13.46 1.30
CA LEU A 230 -7.93 13.34 1.96
C LEU A 230 -9.10 13.66 1.02
N HIS A 231 -8.93 14.62 0.12
CA HIS A 231 -9.92 14.90 -0.92
C HIS A 231 -10.19 13.66 -1.79
N ARG A 232 -9.13 12.96 -2.21
CA ARG A 232 -9.24 11.73 -3.00
C ARG A 232 -9.99 10.65 -2.23
N TYR A 233 -9.68 10.47 -0.95
CA TYR A 233 -10.34 9.47 -0.10
C TYR A 233 -11.82 9.78 0.13
N HIS A 234 -12.15 11.04 0.41
CA HIS A 234 -13.54 11.50 0.49
C HIS A 234 -14.29 11.23 -0.81
N MET A 235 -13.68 11.52 -1.96
CA MET A 235 -14.29 11.25 -3.26
C MET A 235 -14.53 9.75 -3.52
N TRP A 236 -13.62 8.87 -3.10
CA TRP A 236 -13.82 7.42 -3.19
C TRP A 236 -15.01 6.95 -2.34
N LEU A 237 -15.10 7.41 -1.09
CA LEU A 237 -16.21 7.09 -0.19
C LEU A 237 -17.54 7.63 -0.73
N LYS A 238 -17.56 8.89 -1.18
CA LYS A 238 -18.71 9.53 -1.80
C LYS A 238 -19.19 8.77 -3.05
N ASN A 239 -18.25 8.25 -3.86
CA ASN A 239 -18.61 7.46 -5.03
C ASN A 239 -19.32 6.17 -4.63
N ILE A 240 -18.81 5.41 -3.66
CA ILE A 240 -19.50 4.22 -3.14
C ILE A 240 -20.89 4.60 -2.59
N ARG A 241 -20.96 5.66 -1.78
CA ARG A 241 -22.21 6.15 -1.20
C ARG A 241 -23.29 6.39 -2.27
N ASN A 242 -22.93 7.04 -3.37
CA ASN A 242 -23.86 7.40 -4.44
C ASN A 242 -24.42 6.18 -5.19
N VAL A 243 -23.72 5.05 -5.15
CA VAL A 243 -24.12 3.81 -5.84
C VAL A 243 -24.52 2.69 -4.87
N VAL A 244 -24.62 2.96 -3.57
CA VAL A 244 -24.81 1.91 -2.54
C VAL A 244 -26.05 1.04 -2.79
N TYR A 245 -27.16 1.67 -3.21
CA TYR A 245 -28.42 0.99 -3.49
C TYR A 245 -28.52 0.39 -4.90
N THR A 246 -27.49 0.57 -5.74
CA THR A 246 -27.45 -0.07 -7.08
C THR A 246 -26.79 -1.44 -7.05
N TYR A 247 -26.21 -1.85 -5.91
CA TYR A 247 -25.59 -3.17 -5.75
C TYR A 247 -26.64 -4.28 -5.67
N GLY A 248 -26.49 -5.32 -6.49
CA GLY A 248 -27.35 -6.51 -6.46
C GLY A 248 -27.00 -7.53 -5.36
N SER A 249 -25.95 -7.30 -4.58
CA SER A 249 -25.48 -8.22 -3.53
C SER A 249 -24.76 -7.46 -2.41
N THR A 250 -25.15 -7.75 -1.17
CA THR A 250 -24.45 -7.27 0.05
C THR A 250 -22.97 -7.64 0.03
N THR A 251 -22.63 -8.85 -0.43
CA THR A 251 -21.24 -9.32 -0.51
C THR A 251 -20.40 -8.45 -1.44
N GLN A 252 -20.95 -8.07 -2.60
CA GLN A 252 -20.24 -7.23 -3.57
C GLN A 252 -20.03 -5.82 -3.01
N LEU A 253 -21.06 -5.22 -2.40
CA LEU A 253 -20.95 -3.92 -1.73
C LEU A 253 -19.91 -3.96 -0.61
N SER A 254 -20.03 -4.92 0.31
CA SER A 254 -19.11 -5.11 1.44
C SER A 254 -17.66 -5.31 0.96
N SER A 255 -17.46 -6.05 -0.14
CA SER A 255 -16.13 -6.25 -0.73
C SER A 255 -15.51 -4.96 -1.27
N ASP A 256 -16.31 -4.12 -1.93
CA ASP A 256 -15.86 -2.85 -2.51
C ASP A 256 -15.62 -1.79 -1.43
N VAL A 257 -16.47 -1.73 -0.41
CA VAL A 257 -16.26 -0.93 0.81
C VAL A 257 -14.94 -1.30 1.46
N ALA A 258 -14.72 -2.58 1.76
CA ALA A 258 -13.48 -3.05 2.37
C ALA A 258 -12.25 -2.74 1.49
N CYS A 259 -12.39 -2.80 0.16
CA CYS A 259 -11.33 -2.46 -0.78
C CYS A 259 -10.91 -1.00 -0.64
N VAL A 260 -11.88 -0.08 -0.66
CA VAL A 260 -11.62 1.37 -0.55
C VAL A 260 -11.05 1.72 0.81
N LEU A 261 -11.62 1.21 1.91
CA LEU A 261 -11.11 1.49 3.26
C LEU A 261 -9.68 1.00 3.43
N LEU A 262 -9.40 -0.23 3.01
CA LEU A 262 -8.07 -0.78 3.14
C LEU A 262 -7.04 -0.01 2.31
N ALA A 263 -7.41 0.44 1.10
CA ALA A 263 -6.57 1.31 0.29
C ALA A 263 -6.27 2.64 0.98
N ILE A 264 -7.27 3.27 1.62
CA ILE A 264 -7.08 4.51 2.39
C ILE A 264 -6.15 4.25 3.58
N MET A 265 -6.37 3.19 4.35
CA MET A 265 -5.58 2.86 5.54
C MET A 265 -4.09 2.59 5.25
N TYR A 266 -3.73 2.20 4.02
CA TYR A 266 -2.32 2.02 3.63
C TYR A 266 -1.60 3.31 3.22
N GLU A 267 -2.34 4.39 2.98
CA GLU A 267 -1.78 5.62 2.43
C GLU A 267 -1.97 6.84 3.32
N ILE A 268 -3.02 6.84 4.15
CA ILE A 268 -3.34 7.95 5.03
C ILE A 268 -2.20 8.20 6.03
N ARG A 269 -1.88 9.47 6.24
CA ARG A 269 -0.82 9.87 7.18
C ARG A 269 -1.25 9.68 8.63
N ASP A 270 -2.46 10.13 8.95
CA ASP A 270 -3.03 10.11 10.30
C ASP A 270 -3.98 8.91 10.44
N LEU A 271 -3.37 7.72 10.51
CA LEU A 271 -4.09 6.44 10.55
C LEU A 271 -4.97 6.31 11.79
N ASP A 272 -4.49 6.76 12.95
CA ASP A 272 -5.17 6.61 14.24
C ASP A 272 -6.54 7.31 14.22
N ASP A 273 -6.56 8.57 13.77
CA ASP A 273 -7.79 9.32 13.59
C ASP A 273 -8.72 8.66 12.57
N PHE A 274 -8.19 8.15 11.46
CA PHE A 274 -9.04 7.51 10.44
C PHE A 274 -9.66 6.21 10.95
N VAL A 275 -8.90 5.44 11.75
CA VAL A 275 -9.42 4.28 12.46
C VAL A 275 -10.52 4.68 13.45
N PHE A 276 -10.38 5.82 14.14
CA PHE A 276 -11.44 6.35 14.99
C PHE A 276 -12.72 6.66 14.19
N LEU A 277 -12.61 7.24 12.99
CA LEU A 277 -13.76 7.47 12.11
C LEU A 277 -14.44 6.17 11.67
N ILE A 278 -13.66 5.13 11.34
CA ILE A 278 -14.17 3.78 11.04
C ILE A 278 -14.92 3.22 12.24
N TYR A 279 -14.31 3.27 13.42
CA TYR A 279 -14.90 2.76 14.66
C TYR A 279 -16.23 3.46 14.98
N GLY A 280 -16.25 4.80 14.95
CA GLY A 280 -17.46 5.58 15.21
C GLY A 280 -18.56 5.35 14.17
N SER A 281 -18.19 5.25 12.89
CA SER A 281 -19.16 4.95 11.83
C SER A 281 -19.75 3.54 11.95
N TYR A 282 -18.94 2.56 12.36
CA TYR A 282 -19.41 1.20 12.59
C TYR A 282 -20.49 1.15 13.68
N HIS A 283 -20.25 1.80 14.82
CA HIS A 283 -21.23 1.84 15.91
C HIS A 283 -22.54 2.52 15.49
N ARG A 284 -22.47 3.65 14.78
CA ARG A 284 -23.68 4.31 14.24
C ARG A 284 -24.49 3.41 13.31
N ALA A 285 -23.82 2.59 12.50
CA ALA A 285 -24.50 1.63 11.63
C ALA A 285 -25.15 0.49 12.41
N ASN A 286 -24.50 0.03 13.49
CA ASN A 286 -25.01 -1.05 14.32
C ASN A 286 -26.18 -0.61 15.22
N ASP A 287 -26.14 0.62 15.72
CA ASP A 287 -27.18 1.19 16.60
C ASP A 287 -28.53 1.39 15.90
N MET A 288 -28.56 1.40 14.55
CA MET A 288 -29.79 1.49 13.76
C MET A 288 -30.77 0.33 14.06
N VAL A 289 -30.28 -0.82 14.55
CA VAL A 289 -31.09 -2.00 14.87
C VAL A 289 -31.98 -1.78 16.10
N PHE A 290 -31.64 -0.85 17.00
CA PHE A 290 -32.37 -0.65 18.26
C PHE A 290 -33.54 0.34 18.20
N ILE A 291 -33.80 0.97 17.05
CA ILE A 291 -34.87 1.99 16.91
C ILE A 291 -36.17 1.37 16.37
N GLU A 292 -36.12 0.14 15.84
CA GLU A 292 -37.29 -0.59 15.31
C GLU A 292 -37.81 -1.70 16.25
N GLY A 293 -37.36 -1.73 17.51
CA GLY A 293 -37.76 -2.72 18.53
C GLY A 293 -38.77 -2.20 19.56
#